data_AF-A0A8E0WTX7-F1
#
_entry.id   AF-A0A8E0WTX7-F1
#
_cell.length_a   1.000
_cell.length_b   1.000
_cell.length_c   1.000
_cell.angle_alpha   90.00
_cell.angle_beta   90.00
_cell.angle_gamma   90.00
#
_symmetry.space_group_name_H-M   'P 1'
#
loop_
_entity.id
_entity.type
_entity.pdbx_description
1 polymer ?
#
loop_
_entity_poly.entity_id
_entity_poly.type
_entity_poly.pdbx_seq_one_letter_code
_entity_poly.pdbx_strand_id
1 'polypeptide(L)'
;MFTRWSYISTSQFDATHVEKHIQEIVDISIPRNRSLDVTGALLFTGNRFAQYLEGAPSAIEELKASILRDPRHGEIRTIASGETPHRHFLTWSLAYAGPSQFVSDIIERALNDALEKGDDGLEALIQMMSEFSIRGRG
;
A
#
# COMPACT_ATOMS: atom_id res chain seq x y z
N MET A 1 2.91 -18.68 10.93
CA MET A 1 1.67 -17.93 10.66
C MET A 1 2.06 -16.50 10.37
N PHE A 2 1.53 -15.89 9.31
CA PHE A 2 1.83 -14.50 8.97
C PHE A 2 0.76 -13.58 9.55
N THR A 3 1.10 -12.31 9.73
CA THR A 3 0.12 -11.25 9.98
C THR A 3 0.09 -10.31 8.77
N ARG A 4 -1.07 -9.73 8.53
CA ARG A 4 -1.31 -8.69 7.53
C ARG A 4 -1.70 -7.39 8.20
N TRP A 5 -1.35 -6.29 7.56
CA TRP A 5 -1.86 -4.96 7.89
C TRP A 5 -2.09 -4.18 6.60
N SER A 6 -3.28 -3.60 6.47
CA SER A 6 -3.62 -2.70 5.38
C SER A 6 -4.18 -1.39 5.90
N TYR A 7 -3.82 -0.31 5.23
CA TYR A 7 -4.29 1.02 5.57
C TYR A 7 -4.44 1.90 4.34
N ILE A 8 -5.26 2.94 4.48
CA ILE A 8 -5.36 4.06 3.55
C ILE A 8 -4.97 5.34 4.29
N SER A 9 -4.27 6.24 3.62
CA SER A 9 -3.89 7.54 4.16
C SER A 9 -3.95 8.63 3.09
N THR A 10 -4.00 9.88 3.54
CA THR A 10 -3.97 11.07 2.68
C THR A 10 -2.53 11.54 2.52
N SER A 11 -2.08 11.73 1.27
CA SER A 11 -0.74 12.24 0.96
C SER A 11 -0.59 13.70 1.38
N GLN A 12 0.61 14.06 1.85
CA GLN A 12 0.99 15.45 2.17
C GLN A 12 1.92 16.04 1.09
N PHE A 13 2.09 15.38 -0.05
CA PHE A 13 2.93 15.87 -1.14
C PHE A 13 2.29 17.02 -1.90
N ASP A 14 3.13 17.96 -2.33
CA ASP A 14 2.77 18.89 -3.40
C ASP A 14 2.72 18.17 -4.75
N ALA A 15 1.95 18.72 -5.69
CA ALA A 15 1.79 18.15 -7.03
C ALA A 15 3.08 18.23 -7.88
N THR A 16 4.05 19.06 -7.47
CA THR A 16 5.23 19.41 -8.27
C THR A 16 6.34 18.37 -8.23
N HIS A 17 6.44 17.55 -7.19
CA HIS A 17 7.52 16.55 -7.05
C HIS A 17 7.04 15.16 -6.64
N VAL A 18 5.76 14.87 -6.90
CA VAL A 18 5.11 13.68 -6.38
C VAL A 18 5.81 12.38 -6.81
N GLU A 19 6.20 12.26 -8.08
CA GLU A 19 6.89 11.05 -8.59
C GLU A 19 8.22 10.80 -7.88
N LYS A 20 9.00 11.86 -7.63
CA LYS A 20 10.28 11.76 -6.93
C LYS A 20 10.08 11.27 -5.50
N HIS A 21 9.11 11.82 -4.78
CA HIS A 21 8.84 11.40 -3.41
C HIS A 21 8.34 9.96 -3.32
N ILE A 22 7.57 9.51 -4.30
CA ILE A 22 7.15 8.11 -4.40
C ILE A 22 8.35 7.21 -4.66
N GLN A 23 9.27 7.60 -5.54
CA GLN A 23 10.50 6.85 -5.76
C GLN A 23 11.35 6.76 -4.49
N GLU A 24 11.47 7.86 -3.71
CA GLU A 24 12.16 7.85 -2.42
C GLU A 24 11.52 6.88 -1.41
N ILE A 25 10.18 6.79 -1.38
CA ILE A 25 9.47 5.80 -0.56
C ILE A 25 9.84 4.38 -1.00
N VAL A 26 9.85 4.11 -2.30
CA VAL A 26 10.16 2.80 -2.88
C VAL A 26 11.58 2.37 -2.56
N ASP A 27 12.54 3.26 -2.79
CA ASP A 27 13.97 3.00 -2.62
C ASP A 27 14.32 2.65 -1.18
N ILE A 28 13.58 3.19 -0.22
CA ILE A 28 13.71 2.86 1.21
C ILE A 28 12.92 1.60 1.57
N SER A 29 11.71 1.45 1.03
CA SER A 29 10.79 0.37 1.40
C SER A 29 11.24 -0.99 0.91
N ILE A 30 11.75 -1.11 -0.33
CA ILE A 30 12.20 -2.40 -0.89
C ILE A 30 13.29 -3.07 -0.04
N PRO A 31 14.45 -2.43 0.23
CA PRO A 31 15.52 -3.07 0.98
C PRO A 31 15.12 -3.33 2.43
N ARG A 32 14.37 -2.40 3.05
CA ARG A 32 13.88 -2.58 4.42
C ARG A 32 12.93 -3.76 4.54
N ASN A 33 11.92 -3.84 3.66
CA ASN A 33 10.94 -4.91 3.68
C ASN A 33 11.60 -6.26 3.37
N ARG A 34 12.56 -6.30 2.43
CA ARG A 34 13.36 -7.51 2.16
C ARG A 34 14.13 -7.96 3.40
N SER A 35 14.76 -7.04 4.13
CA SER A 35 15.54 -7.39 5.34
C SER A 35 14.68 -7.95 6.48
N LEU A 36 13.39 -7.60 6.51
CA LEU A 36 12.42 -8.04 7.51
C LEU A 36 11.56 -9.23 7.05
N ASP A 37 11.82 -9.79 5.87
CA ASP A 37 10.96 -10.77 5.20
C ASP A 37 9.48 -10.32 5.13
N VAL A 38 9.28 -9.05 4.77
CA VAL A 38 7.95 -8.46 4.55
C VAL A 38 7.70 -8.31 3.05
N THR A 39 6.53 -8.76 2.63
CA THR A 39 6.01 -8.56 1.26
C THR A 39 4.77 -7.70 1.32
N GLY A 40 4.27 -7.32 0.15
CA GLY A 40 3.07 -6.50 0.05
C GLY A 40 3.08 -5.61 -1.17
N ALA A 41 2.21 -4.61 -1.14
CA ALA A 41 2.11 -3.64 -2.21
C ALA A 41 1.76 -2.26 -1.69
N LEU A 42 2.20 -1.23 -2.43
CA LEU A 42 1.84 0.16 -2.23
C LEU A 42 1.14 0.68 -3.49
N LEU A 43 0.02 1.36 -3.30
CA LEU A 43 -0.74 2.05 -4.33
C LEU A 43 -0.80 3.54 -4.00
N PHE A 44 -0.61 4.38 -5.01
CA PHE A 44 -0.72 5.82 -4.86
C PHE A 44 -1.49 6.43 -6.03
N THR A 45 -2.50 7.25 -5.71
CA THR A 45 -3.45 7.87 -6.67
C THR A 45 -3.16 9.34 -6.98
N GLY A 46 -2.10 9.91 -6.41
CA GLY A 46 -1.82 11.35 -6.45
C GLY A 46 -2.25 12.09 -5.18
N ASN A 47 -3.29 11.62 -4.49
CA ASN A 47 -3.79 12.23 -3.24
C ASN A 47 -3.88 11.23 -2.07
N ARG A 48 -3.97 9.92 -2.32
CA ARG A 48 -4.08 8.89 -1.28
C ARG A 48 -3.05 7.79 -1.48
N PHE A 49 -2.62 7.23 -0.36
CA PHE A 49 -1.91 5.97 -0.33
C PHE A 49 -2.86 4.85 0.09
N ALA A 50 -2.66 3.68 -0.47
CA ALA A 50 -3.16 2.43 0.07
C ALA A 50 -2.03 1.42 0.12
N GLN A 51 -1.80 0.84 1.29
CA GLN A 51 -0.72 -0.12 1.47
C GLN A 51 -1.26 -1.40 2.08
N TYR A 52 -0.72 -2.52 1.60
CA TYR A 52 -0.89 -3.84 2.17
C TYR A 52 0.49 -4.40 2.49
N LEU A 53 0.69 -4.87 3.71
CA LEU A 53 1.92 -5.50 4.18
C LEU A 53 1.62 -6.83 4.85
N GLU A 54 2.47 -7.83 4.63
CA GLU A 54 2.36 -9.15 5.23
C GLU A 54 3.73 -9.74 5.59
N GLY A 55 3.80 -10.42 6.72
CA GLY A 55 5.06 -10.99 7.23
C GLY A 55 4.95 -11.48 8.66
N ALA A 56 6.10 -11.60 9.34
CA ALA A 56 6.12 -11.96 10.75
C ALA A 56 5.48 -10.85 11.61
N PRO A 57 4.78 -11.19 12.72
CA PRO A 57 4.13 -10.20 13.58
C PRO A 57 5.05 -9.07 14.05
N SER A 58 6.26 -9.40 14.49
CA SER A 58 7.25 -8.40 14.93
C SER A 58 7.68 -7.45 13.82
N ALA A 59 7.87 -7.97 12.60
CA ALA A 59 8.27 -7.19 11.44
C ALA A 59 7.16 -6.21 11.01
N ILE A 60 5.91 -6.66 11.04
CA ILE A 60 4.76 -5.80 10.71
C ILE A 60 4.58 -4.71 11.76
N GLU A 61 4.69 -5.02 13.05
CA GLU A 61 4.60 -4.00 14.11
C GLU A 61 5.74 -2.98 14.03
N GLU A 62 6.96 -3.40 13.69
CA GLU A 62 8.10 -2.48 13.49
C GLU A 62 7.83 -1.50 12.32
N LEU A 63 7.41 -2.03 11.17
CA LEU A 63 7.08 -1.20 10.01
C LEU A 63 5.90 -0.28 10.30
N LYS A 64 4.84 -0.79 10.93
CA LYS A 64 3.66 -0.03 11.33
C LYS A 64 4.02 1.14 12.24
N ALA A 65 4.86 0.92 13.24
CA ALA A 65 5.33 2.00 14.12
C ALA A 65 6.14 3.08 13.37
N SER A 66 6.88 2.71 12.32
CA SER A 66 7.60 3.66 11.47
C SER A 66 6.63 4.43 10.56
N ILE A 67 5.71 3.73 9.92
CA ILE A 67 4.77 4.27 8.93
C ILE A 67 3.76 5.22 9.59
N LEU A 68 3.26 4.89 10.78
CA LEU A 68 2.31 5.74 11.51
C LEU A 68 2.91 7.10 11.92
N ARG A 69 4.24 7.25 11.95
CA ARG A 69 4.93 8.50 12.30
C ARG A 69 5.49 9.23 11.09
N ASP A 70 5.29 8.71 9.90
CA ASP A 70 5.82 9.29 8.68
C ASP A 70 5.09 10.60 8.35
N PRO A 71 5.77 11.76 8.24
CA PRO A 71 5.11 13.04 7.98
C PRO A 71 4.63 13.19 6.53
N ARG A 72 4.99 12.25 5.64
CA ARG A 72 4.61 12.29 4.21
C ARG A 72 3.14 11.97 3.96
N HIS A 73 2.43 11.46 4.97
CA HIS A 73 0.99 11.19 4.90
C HIS A 73 0.29 11.51 6.23
N GLY A 74 -1.04 11.62 6.18
CA GLY A 74 -1.90 11.85 7.34
C GLY A 74 -3.22 11.09 7.21
N GLU A 75 -4.14 11.28 8.16
CA GLU A 75 -5.47 10.65 8.14
C GLU A 75 -5.43 9.13 7.95
N ILE A 76 -4.48 8.46 8.60
CA ILE A 76 -4.25 7.03 8.44
C ILE A 76 -5.44 6.25 9.01
N ARG A 77 -6.09 5.46 8.15
CA ARG A 77 -7.19 4.57 8.51
C ARG A 77 -6.78 3.13 8.22
N THR A 78 -6.71 2.31 9.27
CA THR A 78 -6.52 0.86 9.11
C THR A 78 -7.78 0.26 8.52
N ILE A 79 -7.63 -0.52 7.45
CA ILE A 79 -8.72 -1.25 6.79
C ILE A 79 -8.85 -2.64 7.40
N ALA A 80 -7.73 -3.36 7.47
CA ALA A 80 -7.65 -4.64 8.14
C ALA A 80 -6.31 -4.85 8.84
N SER A 81 -6.33 -5.64 9.90
CA SER A 81 -5.14 -6.15 10.55
C SER A 81 -5.47 -7.49 11.19
N GLY A 82 -4.62 -8.49 11.02
CA GLY A 82 -4.87 -9.81 11.58
C GLY A 82 -4.05 -10.89 10.91
N GLU A 83 -4.29 -12.14 11.29
CA GLU A 83 -3.57 -13.27 10.74
C GLU A 83 -3.93 -13.52 9.28
N THR A 84 -2.95 -13.97 8.49
CA THR A 84 -3.18 -14.45 7.13
C THR A 84 -2.53 -15.83 6.94
N PRO A 85 -3.23 -16.80 6.35
CA PRO A 85 -2.71 -18.15 6.18
C PRO A 85 -1.59 -18.24 5.13
N HIS A 86 -1.58 -17.33 4.16
CA HIS A 86 -0.59 -17.29 3.08
C HIS A 86 -0.27 -15.85 2.66
N ARG A 87 0.86 -15.69 1.96
CA ARG A 87 1.23 -14.42 1.34
C ARG A 87 0.39 -14.18 0.09
N HIS A 88 -0.21 -13.01 -0.05
CA HIS A 88 -0.89 -12.57 -1.28
C HIS A 88 0.10 -12.02 -2.31
N PHE A 89 1.24 -11.48 -1.85
CA PHE A 89 2.28 -10.91 -2.70
C PHE A 89 3.59 -11.68 -2.52
N LEU A 90 4.10 -12.25 -3.62
CA LEU A 90 5.38 -12.97 -3.61
C LEU A 90 6.59 -12.04 -3.47
N THR A 91 6.44 -10.79 -3.92
CA THR A 91 7.47 -9.74 -3.84
C THR A 91 6.83 -8.41 -3.48
N TRP A 92 7.61 -7.51 -2.88
CA TRP A 92 7.16 -6.13 -2.68
C TRP A 92 6.93 -5.44 -4.03
N SER A 93 5.81 -4.76 -4.15
CA SER A 93 5.37 -4.16 -5.42
C SER A 93 4.91 -2.71 -5.20
N LEU A 94 5.22 -1.82 -6.15
CA LEU A 94 4.61 -0.50 -6.24
C LEU A 94 3.70 -0.45 -7.45
N ALA A 95 2.47 0.02 -7.25
CA ALA A 95 1.60 0.51 -8.31
C ALA A 95 1.42 2.02 -8.14
N TYR A 96 1.74 2.79 -9.18
CA TYR A 96 1.48 4.23 -9.21
C TYR A 96 0.45 4.54 -10.28
N ALA A 97 -0.69 5.09 -9.85
CA ALA A 97 -1.67 5.69 -10.74
C ALA A 97 -1.54 7.21 -10.61
N GLY A 98 -0.62 7.77 -11.40
CA GLY A 98 -0.46 9.22 -11.51
C GLY A 98 -1.69 9.90 -12.12
N PRO A 99 -1.58 11.16 -12.58
CA PRO A 99 -2.71 12.04 -12.92
C PRO A 99 -3.60 11.60 -14.11
N SER A 100 -3.48 10.35 -14.58
CA SER A 100 -4.44 9.75 -15.51
C SER A 100 -5.82 9.64 -14.86
N GLN A 101 -6.71 10.54 -15.26
CA GLN A 101 -8.05 10.70 -14.68
C GLN A 101 -8.89 9.41 -14.72
N PHE A 102 -8.77 8.63 -15.80
CA PHE A 102 -9.54 7.38 -15.97
C PHE A 102 -9.12 6.26 -14.99
N VAL A 103 -7.80 6.10 -14.77
CA VAL A 103 -7.28 5.09 -13.84
C VAL A 103 -7.53 5.53 -12.39
N SER A 104 -7.42 6.83 -12.13
CA SER A 104 -7.68 7.42 -10.81
C SER A 104 -9.10 7.14 -10.32
N ASP A 105 -10.13 7.30 -11.15
CA ASP A 105 -11.53 7.13 -10.71
C ASP A 105 -11.86 5.68 -10.29
N ILE A 106 -11.30 4.70 -11.01
CA ILE A 106 -11.46 3.27 -10.70
C ILE A 106 -10.82 2.95 -9.36
N ILE A 107 -9.61 3.46 -9.13
CA ILE A 107 -8.88 3.22 -7.89
C ILE A 107 -9.56 3.93 -6.73
N GLU A 108 -9.94 5.20 -6.87
CA GLU A 108 -10.63 5.94 -5.81
C GLU A 108 -11.92 5.23 -5.39
N ARG A 109 -12.67 4.65 -6.34
CA ARG A 109 -13.83 3.81 -6.01
C ARG A 109 -13.43 2.60 -5.17
N ALA A 110 -12.38 1.87 -5.57
CA ALA A 110 -11.90 0.71 -4.82
C ALA A 110 -11.39 1.09 -3.42
N LEU A 111 -10.72 2.24 -3.26
CA LEU A 111 -10.28 2.76 -1.97
C LEU A 111 -11.48 3.09 -1.07
N ASN A 112 -12.51 3.73 -1.60
CA ASN A 112 -13.72 4.04 -0.85
C ASN A 112 -14.49 2.76 -0.46
N ASP A 113 -14.61 1.80 -1.38
CA ASP A 113 -15.19 0.48 -1.10
C ASP A 113 -14.43 -0.23 0.03
N ALA A 114 -13.10 -0.20 0.04
CA ALA A 114 -12.29 -0.75 1.13
C ALA A 114 -12.53 -0.03 2.47
N LEU A 115 -12.68 1.29 2.46
CA LEU A 115 -12.97 2.09 3.66
C LEU A 115 -14.38 1.83 4.23
N GLU A 116 -15.36 1.51 3.38
CA GLU A 116 -16.76 1.29 3.76
C GLU A 116 -17.05 -0.17 4.11
N LYS A 117 -16.46 -1.12 3.36
CA LYS A 117 -16.78 -2.56 3.44
C LYS A 117 -15.73 -3.37 4.20
N GLY A 118 -14.62 -2.76 4.62
CA GLY A 118 -13.58 -3.44 5.39
C GLY A 118 -12.94 -4.58 4.60
N ASP A 119 -12.91 -5.79 5.18
CA ASP A 119 -12.29 -6.98 4.58
C ASP A 119 -12.85 -7.31 3.18
N ASP A 120 -14.16 -7.17 2.95
CA ASP A 120 -14.78 -7.47 1.65
C ASP A 120 -14.29 -6.50 0.56
N GLY A 121 -14.14 -5.22 0.89
CA GLY A 121 -13.59 -4.21 -0.04
C GLY A 121 -12.08 -4.34 -0.20
N LEU A 122 -11.39 -4.81 0.84
CA LEU A 122 -9.95 -5.04 0.83
C LEU A 122 -9.53 -6.13 -0.15
N GLU A 123 -10.25 -7.25 -0.23
CA GLU A 123 -9.89 -8.33 -1.17
C GLU A 123 -9.92 -7.84 -2.63
N ALA A 124 -10.92 -7.05 -2.99
CA ALA A 124 -10.98 -6.43 -4.32
C ALA A 124 -9.80 -5.47 -4.58
N LEU A 125 -9.41 -4.69 -3.57
CA LEU A 125 -8.25 -3.81 -3.64
C LEU A 125 -6.94 -4.58 -3.78
N ILE A 126 -6.76 -5.67 -3.03
CA ILE A 126 -5.57 -6.54 -3.12
C ILE A 126 -5.47 -7.15 -4.52
N GLN A 127 -6.58 -7.66 -5.06
CA GLN A 127 -6.62 -8.21 -6.41
C GLN A 127 -6.20 -7.17 -7.45
N MET A 128 -6.76 -5.96 -7.36
CA MET A 128 -6.39 -4.84 -8.22
C MET A 128 -4.89 -4.51 -8.13
N MET A 129 -4.35 -4.37 -6.91
CA MET A 129 -2.92 -4.08 -6.69
C MET A 129 -2.00 -5.19 -7.25
N SER A 130 -2.41 -6.45 -7.13
CA SER A 130 -1.69 -7.60 -7.69
C SER A 130 -1.64 -7.56 -9.21
N GLU A 131 -2.75 -7.23 -9.88
CA GLU A 131 -2.81 -7.09 -11.33
C GLU A 131 -1.91 -5.97 -11.86
N PHE A 132 -1.84 -4.84 -11.16
CA PHE A 132 -0.93 -3.74 -11.52
C PHE A 132 0.54 -4.12 -11.36
N SER A 133 0.88 -4.84 -10.28
CA SER A 133 2.26 -5.33 -10.04
C SER A 133 2.77 -6.23 -11.16
N ILE A 134 1.89 -7.07 -11.74
CA ILE A 134 2.26 -7.98 -12.83
C ILE A 134 2.55 -7.20 -14.12
N ARG A 135 1.81 -6.13 -14.41
CA ARG A 135 1.96 -5.34 -15.65
C ARG A 135 3.13 -4.36 -15.63
N GLY A 136 3.61 -3.94 -14.46
CA GLY A 136 4.76 -3.03 -14.30
C GLY A 136 6.14 -3.67 -14.52
N ARG A 137 6.21 -4.95 -14.90
CA ARG A 137 7.46 -5.68 -15.23
C ARG A 137 7.77 -5.73 -16.74
N GLY A 138 7.28 -4.76 -17.51
CA GLY A 138 7.50 -4.64 -18.96
C GLY A 138 8.30 -3.40 -19.31
#